data_AF-A0A412ZG34-F1
#
_entry.id   AF-A0A412ZG34-F1
#
_cell.length_a   1.000
_cell.length_b   1.000
_cell.length_c   1.000
_cell.angle_alpha   90.00
_cell.angle_beta   90.00
_cell.angle_gamma   90.00
#
_symmetry.space_group_name_H-M   'P 1'
#
loop_
_entity.id
_entity.type
_entity.pdbx_description
1 polymer ?
#
loop_
_entity_poly.entity_id
_entity_poly.type
_entity_poly.pdbx_seq_one_letter_code
_entity_poly.pdbx_strand_id
1 'polypeptide(L)'
;MSIAKTGTLPDSYKYVNIAIDSFDGRLLQGRLYHDSLEEEIPFGCISEMAICLEKLFDELRYPMKSVDHRSFVGIKHGSSSLRCGVEAGKKRLQGKLAEFCLHVKYRFHSTWQGDIMDLRNGGTYSFESFLDLMEYLDRSLGHGSDIMHGLGKRMCEVSVRNSSHFVLGGDVSHPAVADRREFASEFELRDEVERFILPLADGGEEGTIISPRSVLVNAGGFGPMTFVIRVMFRRNATWQGTICWKEKRRQISFRSFLEMLLLMQEAVADSEGWNEELKAASGHMG
;
A
#
# COMPACT_ATOMS: atom_id res chain seq x y z
N MET A 1 -0.25 -7.23 46.71
CA MET A 1 -1.02 -7.62 45.51
C MET A 1 -1.16 -6.39 44.63
N SER A 2 -0.50 -6.39 43.48
CA SER A 2 -0.51 -5.28 42.52
C SER A 2 -1.81 -5.31 41.72
N ILE A 3 -2.66 -4.29 41.93
CA ILE A 3 -3.85 -4.05 41.12
C ILE A 3 -3.36 -3.52 39.77
N ALA A 4 -3.51 -4.33 38.71
CA ALA A 4 -3.29 -3.89 37.35
C ALA A 4 -4.29 -2.78 37.02
N LYS A 5 -3.79 -1.54 36.83
CA LYS A 5 -4.57 -0.49 36.20
C LYS A 5 -4.77 -0.88 34.74
N THR A 6 -5.95 -1.40 34.41
CA THR A 6 -6.43 -1.46 33.04
C THR A 6 -6.70 -0.02 32.60
N GLY A 7 -5.62 0.71 32.28
CA GLY A 7 -5.69 2.10 31.86
C GLY A 7 -6.35 2.15 30.50
N THR A 8 -7.50 2.81 30.42
CA THR A 8 -8.05 3.29 29.15
C THR A 8 -6.98 4.10 28.44
N LEU A 9 -6.68 3.76 27.18
CA LEU A 9 -5.78 4.55 26.33
C LEU A 9 -6.23 6.01 26.36
N PRO A 10 -5.31 6.98 26.53
CA PRO A 10 -5.65 8.40 26.43
C PRO A 10 -6.41 8.68 25.13
N ASP A 11 -7.41 9.54 25.17
CA ASP A 11 -8.24 9.83 23.98
C ASP A 11 -7.39 10.37 22.81
N SER A 12 -6.27 11.04 23.11
CA SER A 12 -5.33 11.53 22.12
C SER A 12 -4.60 10.44 21.35
N TYR A 13 -4.47 9.22 21.91
CA TYR A 13 -3.79 8.09 21.25
C TYR A 13 -4.61 7.49 20.11
N LYS A 14 -5.89 7.90 19.96
CA LYS A 14 -6.75 7.50 18.85
C LYS A 14 -6.44 8.24 17.56
N TYR A 15 -5.79 9.39 17.67
CA TYR A 15 -5.56 10.30 16.56
C TYR A 15 -4.10 10.29 16.16
N VAL A 16 -3.85 10.14 14.86
CA VAL A 16 -2.52 10.30 14.25
C VAL A 16 -2.55 11.57 13.42
N ASN A 17 -1.63 12.49 13.68
CA ASN A 17 -1.47 13.68 12.85
C ASN A 17 -0.54 13.37 11.68
N ILE A 18 -0.96 13.72 10.48
CA ILE A 18 -0.25 13.47 9.23
C ILE A 18 0.03 14.83 8.59
N ALA A 19 1.30 15.22 8.55
CA ALA A 19 1.73 16.41 7.82
C ALA A 19 2.19 15.99 6.42
N ILE A 20 1.59 16.57 5.38
CA ILE A 20 1.95 16.33 3.99
C ILE A 20 2.90 17.42 3.52
N ASP A 21 4.06 17.00 3.01
CA ASP A 21 5.11 17.88 2.52
C ASP A 21 5.04 18.06 1.00
N SER A 22 4.67 17.01 0.25
CA SER A 22 4.49 17.06 -1.21
C SER A 22 3.52 15.97 -1.69
N PHE A 23 2.92 16.21 -2.86
CA PHE A 23 2.10 15.23 -3.59
C PHE A 23 2.37 15.35 -5.11
N ASP A 24 3.63 15.46 -5.49
CA ASP A 24 4.04 15.62 -6.90
C ASP A 24 4.07 14.26 -7.61
N GLY A 25 3.59 14.19 -8.85
CA GLY A 25 3.45 12.91 -9.58
C GLY A 25 2.60 11.86 -8.83
N ARG A 26 1.66 12.31 -7.99
CA ARG A 26 0.90 11.47 -7.04
C ARG A 26 1.77 10.63 -6.09
N LEU A 27 2.99 11.09 -5.81
CA LEU A 27 3.84 10.53 -4.77
C LEU A 27 3.60 11.27 -3.45
N LEU A 28 2.98 10.60 -2.48
CA LEU A 28 2.63 11.20 -1.19
C LEU A 28 3.82 11.17 -0.21
N GLN A 29 4.40 12.33 0.06
CA GLN A 29 5.50 12.47 1.02
C GLN A 29 5.09 13.31 2.22
N GLY A 30 5.57 12.93 3.40
CA GLY A 30 5.19 13.62 4.62
C GLY A 30 5.77 13.00 5.87
N ARG A 31 5.16 13.34 7.00
CA ARG A 31 5.57 12.92 8.34
C ARG A 31 4.37 12.56 9.20
N LEU A 32 4.51 11.49 9.96
CA LEU A 32 3.55 11.03 10.95
C LEU A 32 3.96 11.50 12.35
N TYR A 33 2.97 11.96 13.11
CA TYR A 33 3.10 12.33 14.50
C TYR A 33 2.02 11.64 15.30
N HIS A 34 2.41 11.08 16.44
CA HIS A 34 1.50 10.48 17.39
C HIS A 34 2.05 10.69 18.80
N ASP A 35 1.17 10.88 19.77
CA ASP A 35 1.54 11.22 21.16
C ASP A 35 2.42 10.13 21.84
N SER A 36 2.43 8.90 21.33
CA SER A 36 3.29 7.83 21.84
C SER A 36 4.70 7.82 21.25
N LEU A 37 4.97 8.61 20.21
CA LEU A 37 6.26 8.62 19.52
C LEU A 37 7.15 9.74 20.06
N GLU A 38 8.46 9.47 20.20
CA GLU A 38 9.45 10.49 20.59
C GLU A 38 9.75 11.46 19.44
N GLU A 39 9.79 10.92 18.22
CA GLU A 39 10.18 11.62 17.00
C GLU A 39 9.14 11.42 15.91
N GLU A 40 9.10 12.38 14.98
CA GLU A 40 8.29 12.27 13.76
C GLU A 40 8.79 11.12 12.88
N ILE A 41 7.87 10.36 12.29
CA ILE A 41 8.23 9.29 11.35
C ILE A 41 8.05 9.83 9.94
N PRO A 42 9.12 10.08 9.18
CA PRO A 42 9.01 10.47 7.77
C PRO A 42 8.50 9.28 6.94
N PHE A 43 7.79 9.60 5.87
CA PHE A 43 7.42 8.65 4.82
C PHE A 43 7.55 9.31 3.44
N GLY A 44 8.04 8.54 2.47
CA GLY A 44 8.26 8.95 1.08
C GLY A 44 7.16 8.51 0.11
N CYS A 45 6.25 7.63 0.54
CA CYS A 45 5.09 7.21 -0.25
C CYS A 45 3.93 6.73 0.64
N ILE A 46 2.78 6.47 0.00
CA ILE A 46 1.59 5.96 0.70
C ILE A 46 1.81 4.54 1.24
N SER A 47 2.62 3.70 0.58
CA SER A 47 2.97 2.37 1.09
C SER A 47 3.77 2.45 2.38
N GLU A 48 4.79 3.33 2.44
CA GLU A 48 5.59 3.52 3.64
C GLU A 48 4.76 4.09 4.79
N MET A 49 3.91 5.10 4.51
CA MET A 49 2.93 5.60 5.48
C MET A 49 2.07 4.46 6.03
N ALA A 50 1.58 3.58 5.15
CA ALA A 50 0.72 2.48 5.54
C ALA A 50 1.43 1.48 6.45
N ILE A 51 2.68 1.12 6.11
CA ILE A 51 3.53 0.22 6.90
C ILE A 51 3.85 0.83 8.28
N CYS A 52 4.17 2.13 8.34
CA CYS A 52 4.47 2.81 9.61
C CYS A 52 3.25 2.85 10.54
N LEU A 53 2.07 3.12 10.00
CA LEU A 53 0.81 3.09 10.76
C LEU A 53 0.45 1.67 11.21
N GLU A 54 0.61 0.63 10.37
CA GLU A 54 0.42 -0.76 10.79
C GLU A 54 1.30 -1.13 11.98
N LYS A 55 2.59 -0.77 11.93
CA LYS A 55 3.53 -0.98 13.05
C LYS A 55 3.08 -0.23 14.30
N LEU A 56 2.71 1.04 14.17
CA LEU A 56 2.21 1.85 15.28
C LEU A 56 0.98 1.20 15.95
N PHE A 57 0.00 0.76 15.17
CA PHE A 57 -1.21 0.13 15.71
C PHE A 57 -0.95 -1.23 16.35
N ASP A 58 0.00 -2.01 15.81
CA ASP A 58 0.40 -3.29 16.40
C ASP A 58 1.16 -3.08 17.73
N GLU A 59 2.00 -2.05 17.84
CA GLU A 59 2.69 -1.68 19.09
C GLU A 59 1.73 -1.13 20.15
N LEU A 60 0.82 -0.23 19.76
CA LEU A 60 -0.23 0.29 20.64
C LEU A 60 -1.27 -0.77 21.01
N ARG A 61 -1.31 -1.88 20.27
CA ARG A 61 -2.38 -2.89 20.30
C ARG A 61 -3.77 -2.28 20.11
N TYR A 62 -3.85 -1.17 19.39
CA TYR A 62 -5.07 -0.42 19.15
C TYR A 62 -4.97 0.42 17.87
N PRO A 63 -6.02 0.43 17.02
CA PRO A 63 -7.11 -0.55 16.98
C PRO A 63 -6.55 -1.96 16.68
N MET A 64 -7.16 -3.01 17.25
CA MET A 64 -6.72 -4.38 16.98
C MET A 64 -7.12 -4.83 15.58
N LYS A 65 -6.22 -5.51 14.88
CA LYS A 65 -6.54 -6.22 13.63
C LYS A 65 -7.53 -7.35 13.89
N SER A 66 -8.54 -7.49 13.04
CA SER A 66 -9.44 -8.65 13.11
C SER A 66 -8.78 -9.93 12.65
N VAL A 67 -7.72 -9.81 11.84
CA VAL A 67 -7.02 -10.90 11.17
C VAL A 67 -5.56 -10.53 10.93
N ASP A 68 -4.65 -11.50 10.98
CA ASP A 68 -3.25 -11.30 10.59
C ASP A 68 -3.09 -11.20 9.07
N HIS A 69 -2.13 -10.39 8.62
CA HIS A 69 -1.76 -10.31 7.21
C HIS A 69 -1.19 -11.62 6.69
N ARG A 70 -1.56 -11.95 5.46
CA ARG A 70 -0.99 -13.08 4.74
C ARG A 70 0.41 -12.72 4.22
N SER A 71 1.21 -13.73 3.96
CA SER A 71 2.63 -13.56 3.61
C SER A 71 3.05 -14.55 2.53
N PHE A 72 3.84 -14.09 1.56
CA PHE A 72 4.50 -14.94 0.57
C PHE A 72 5.58 -15.80 1.17
N VAL A 73 6.34 -15.31 2.15
CA VAL A 73 7.63 -15.89 2.56
C VAL A 73 7.51 -16.75 3.82
N GLY A 74 6.47 -16.55 4.63
CA GLY A 74 6.37 -17.16 5.95
C GLY A 74 7.28 -16.42 6.94
N ILE A 75 6.66 -15.78 7.92
CA ILE A 75 7.21 -14.92 8.99
C ILE A 75 8.73 -15.01 9.20
N LYS A 76 9.46 -13.97 8.80
CA LYS A 76 10.67 -13.50 9.48
C LYS A 76 10.54 -12.00 9.77
N HIS A 77 9.68 -11.63 10.71
CA HIS A 77 9.68 -10.27 11.22
C HIS A 77 10.78 -10.10 12.28
N GLY A 78 11.94 -9.64 11.85
CA GLY A 78 12.77 -8.80 12.69
C GLY A 78 12.09 -7.45 12.79
N SER A 79 11.19 -7.27 13.75
CA SER A 79 10.53 -5.98 14.01
C SER A 79 11.57 -5.02 14.57
N SER A 80 12.05 -4.08 13.76
CA SER A 80 12.60 -2.83 14.29
C SER A 80 11.48 -2.14 15.07
N SER A 81 11.55 -2.10 16.40
CA SER A 81 10.55 -1.38 17.19
C SER A 81 10.63 0.10 16.87
N LEU A 82 9.48 0.78 16.81
CA LEU A 82 9.46 2.23 16.89
C LEU A 82 9.96 2.62 18.29
N ARG A 83 10.68 3.74 18.39
CA ARG A 83 11.10 4.29 19.68
C ARG A 83 9.88 4.97 20.30
N CYS A 84 9.31 4.32 21.31
CA CYS A 84 8.13 4.77 22.02
C CYS A 84 8.56 5.53 23.28
N GLY A 85 8.11 6.77 23.42
CA GLY A 85 8.57 7.71 24.43
C GLY A 85 7.54 8.02 25.50
N VAL A 86 8.00 8.64 26.60
CA VAL A 86 7.13 9.23 27.61
C VAL A 86 6.90 10.71 27.25
N GLU A 87 5.65 11.03 26.89
CA GLU A 87 5.08 12.37 26.64
C GLU A 87 6.10 13.47 26.26
N ALA A 88 6.45 13.54 24.97
CA ALA A 88 7.24 14.64 24.42
C ALA A 88 6.34 15.85 24.09
N GLY A 89 6.76 17.03 24.53
CA GLY A 89 6.02 18.28 24.39
C GLY A 89 5.69 18.66 22.95
N LYS A 90 4.45 19.13 22.75
CA LYS A 90 3.83 19.57 21.49
C LYS A 90 4.68 20.59 20.71
N LYS A 91 5.53 20.12 19.79
CA LYS A 91 5.93 20.92 18.64
C LYS A 91 4.91 20.72 17.54
N ARG A 92 3.98 21.67 17.43
CA ARG A 92 3.01 21.75 16.34
C ARG A 92 3.79 22.06 15.06
N LEU A 93 3.89 21.10 14.15
CA LEU A 93 4.58 21.26 12.87
C LEU A 93 3.58 21.34 11.74
N GLN A 94 3.79 22.36 10.92
CA GLN A 94 2.95 22.69 9.78
C GLN A 94 3.45 21.93 8.56
N GLY A 95 2.63 21.03 8.01
CA GLY A 95 2.94 20.41 6.72
C GLY A 95 3.07 21.48 5.64
N LYS A 96 3.97 21.29 4.68
CA LYS A 96 4.13 22.30 3.60
C LYS A 96 2.89 22.41 2.71
N LEU A 97 2.19 21.29 2.50
CA LEU A 97 1.05 21.20 1.60
C LEU A 97 -0.30 21.05 2.33
N ALA A 98 -0.36 20.15 3.33
CA ALA A 98 -1.58 19.88 4.08
C ALA A 98 -1.29 19.25 5.44
N GLU A 99 -2.29 19.29 6.31
CA GLU A 99 -2.28 18.56 7.57
C GLU A 99 -3.62 17.83 7.72
N PHE A 100 -3.53 16.56 8.12
CA PHE A 100 -4.69 15.73 8.39
C PHE A 100 -4.61 15.13 9.79
N CYS A 101 -5.77 14.96 10.41
CA CYS A 101 -5.93 14.17 11.62
C CYS A 101 -6.65 12.87 11.26
N LEU A 102 -5.94 11.75 11.33
CA LEU A 102 -6.44 10.42 11.02
C LEU A 102 -6.87 9.70 12.30
N HIS A 103 -8.08 9.15 12.30
CA HIS A 103 -8.58 8.28 13.35
C HIS A 103 -9.02 6.95 12.73
N VAL A 104 -8.16 5.93 12.83
CA VAL A 104 -8.52 4.56 12.46
C VAL A 104 -9.30 3.94 13.61
N LYS A 105 -10.58 3.65 13.38
CA LYS A 105 -11.49 3.06 14.37
C LYS A 105 -11.42 1.54 14.37
N TYR A 106 -11.34 0.94 13.18
CA TYR A 106 -11.38 -0.51 13.01
C TYR A 106 -10.35 -0.96 11.98
N ARG A 107 -9.82 -2.19 12.17
CA ARG A 107 -8.95 -2.89 11.24
C ARG A 107 -9.59 -4.19 10.75
N PHE A 108 -10.75 -4.08 10.13
CA PHE A 108 -11.50 -5.23 9.62
C PHE A 108 -11.09 -5.59 8.21
N HIS A 109 -11.11 -6.89 7.89
CA HIS A 109 -10.80 -7.41 6.55
C HIS A 109 -9.40 -7.05 6.01
N SER A 110 -8.42 -6.85 6.89
CA SER A 110 -7.05 -6.40 6.53
C SER A 110 -7.03 -5.02 5.86
N THR A 111 -7.93 -4.12 6.27
CA THR A 111 -7.94 -2.72 5.85
C THR A 111 -8.39 -1.84 7.00
N TRP A 112 -8.49 -0.54 6.78
CA TRP A 112 -8.82 0.45 7.80
C TRP A 112 -10.18 1.08 7.57
N GLN A 113 -10.92 1.27 8.66
CA GLN A 113 -12.14 2.06 8.70
C GLN A 113 -11.97 3.17 9.72
N GLY A 114 -12.44 4.37 9.42
CA GLY A 114 -12.19 5.50 10.29
C GLY A 114 -12.68 6.84 9.75
N ASP A 115 -12.16 7.90 10.34
CA ASP A 115 -12.35 9.26 9.86
C ASP A 115 -10.99 9.93 9.60
N ILE A 116 -10.95 10.81 8.62
CA ILE A 116 -9.83 11.71 8.37
C ILE A 116 -10.37 13.15 8.33
N MET A 117 -9.77 14.03 9.12
CA MET A 117 -10.11 15.45 9.15
C MET A 117 -9.02 16.24 8.44
N ASP A 118 -9.39 17.04 7.44
CA ASP A 118 -8.50 18.01 6.79
C ASP A 118 -8.43 19.28 7.63
N LEU A 119 -7.27 19.54 8.22
CA LEU A 119 -7.10 20.68 9.13
C LEU A 119 -7.06 22.03 8.40
N ARG A 120 -6.96 22.03 7.06
CA ARG A 120 -7.00 23.26 6.24
C ARG A 120 -8.41 23.84 6.18
N ASN A 121 -9.43 22.98 6.11
CA ASN A 121 -10.84 23.38 5.94
C ASN A 121 -11.77 22.90 7.08
N GLY A 122 -11.27 22.06 7.99
CA GLY A 122 -12.03 21.48 9.10
C GLY A 122 -13.01 20.38 8.70
N GLY A 123 -13.06 20.01 7.42
CA GLY A 123 -13.91 18.96 6.89
C GLY A 123 -13.44 17.59 7.36
N THR A 124 -14.40 16.74 7.73
CA THR A 124 -14.15 15.34 8.11
C THR A 124 -14.74 14.41 7.07
N TYR A 125 -13.96 13.43 6.64
CA TYR A 125 -14.36 12.37 5.73
C TYR A 125 -14.30 11.02 6.44
N SER A 126 -15.41 10.28 6.45
CA SER A 126 -15.42 8.90 6.94
C SER A 126 -15.09 7.96 5.80
N PHE A 127 -14.13 7.05 6.01
CA PHE A 127 -13.69 6.08 5.02
C PHE A 127 -13.96 4.64 5.48
N GLU A 128 -14.30 3.77 4.53
CA GLU A 128 -14.62 2.35 4.76
C GLU A 128 -13.45 1.40 4.48
N SER A 129 -12.41 1.89 3.82
CA SER A 129 -11.20 1.13 3.53
C SER A 129 -9.99 2.04 3.32
N PHE A 130 -8.79 1.45 3.30
CA PHE A 130 -7.58 2.15 2.88
C PHE A 130 -7.65 2.63 1.42
N LEU A 131 -8.34 1.90 0.54
CA LEU A 131 -8.53 2.31 -0.86
C LEU A 131 -9.41 3.57 -0.95
N ASP A 132 -10.45 3.64 -0.12
CA ASP A 132 -11.34 4.80 0.02
C ASP A 132 -10.61 6.01 0.63
N LEU A 133 -9.76 5.77 1.65
CA LEU A 133 -8.85 6.78 2.18
C LEU A 133 -7.90 7.33 1.10
N MET A 134 -7.34 6.45 0.26
CA MET A 134 -6.50 6.88 -0.86
C MET A 134 -7.28 7.72 -1.87
N GLU A 135 -8.51 7.34 -2.22
CA GLU A 135 -9.35 8.14 -3.13
C GLU A 135 -9.61 9.54 -2.57
N TYR A 136 -9.89 9.65 -1.27
CA TYR A 136 -10.03 10.93 -0.59
C TYR A 136 -8.75 11.78 -0.65
N LEU A 137 -7.59 11.19 -0.33
CA LEU A 137 -6.31 11.90 -0.36
C LEU A 137 -5.96 12.39 -1.78
N ASP A 138 -6.18 11.55 -2.80
CA ASP A 138 -5.95 11.88 -4.21
C ASP A 138 -6.84 13.05 -4.68
N ARG A 139 -8.10 13.08 -4.25
CA ARG A 139 -9.03 14.19 -4.53
C ARG A 139 -8.73 15.46 -3.74
N SER A 140 -8.24 15.32 -2.50
CA SER A 140 -7.98 16.44 -1.58
C SER A 140 -6.64 17.13 -1.84
N LEU A 141 -5.66 16.41 -2.39
CA LEU A 141 -4.31 16.88 -2.66
C LEU A 141 -4.02 17.07 -4.16
N GLY A 142 -4.72 16.34 -5.03
CA GLY A 142 -4.55 16.37 -6.48
C GLY A 142 -5.87 16.58 -7.22
N HIS A 143 -6.04 15.86 -8.33
CA HIS A 143 -7.24 15.93 -9.17
C HIS A 143 -8.17 14.73 -8.99
N GLY A 144 -7.77 13.73 -8.19
CA GLY A 144 -8.42 12.42 -8.18
C GLY A 144 -8.23 11.66 -9.49
N SER A 145 -8.92 10.53 -9.61
CA SER A 145 -8.96 9.72 -10.82
C SER A 145 -10.23 9.99 -11.62
N ASP A 146 -10.11 10.01 -12.95
CA ASP A 146 -11.19 10.22 -13.91
C ASP A 146 -11.66 8.92 -14.59
N ILE A 147 -11.23 7.76 -14.08
CA ILE A 147 -11.54 6.46 -14.69
C ILE A 147 -13.01 6.10 -14.46
N MET A 148 -13.80 6.22 -15.53
CA MET A 148 -15.23 5.86 -15.52
C MET A 148 -15.49 4.43 -16.03
N HIS A 149 -14.74 4.02 -17.05
CA HIS A 149 -14.86 2.71 -17.69
C HIS A 149 -13.48 2.08 -17.84
N GLY A 150 -13.45 0.75 -17.90
CA GLY A 150 -12.24 -0.03 -18.05
C GLY A 150 -12.27 -0.96 -19.26
N LEU A 151 -11.43 -1.99 -19.23
CA LEU A 151 -11.25 -2.97 -20.29
C LEU A 151 -12.03 -4.28 -20.06
N GLY A 152 -12.83 -4.34 -18.99
CA GLY A 152 -13.65 -5.49 -18.62
C GLY A 152 -12.86 -6.75 -18.25
N LYS A 153 -11.55 -6.63 -17.99
CA LYS A 153 -10.68 -7.79 -17.74
C LYS A 153 -10.85 -8.26 -16.30
N ARG A 154 -10.90 -9.58 -16.10
CA ARG A 154 -11.01 -10.18 -14.76
C ARG A 154 -9.66 -10.35 -14.06
N MET A 155 -8.56 -10.03 -14.73
CA MET A 155 -7.22 -10.10 -14.21
C MET A 155 -6.31 -9.11 -14.92
N CYS A 156 -5.15 -8.84 -14.35
CA CYS A 156 -4.05 -8.15 -15.00
C CYS A 156 -2.71 -8.69 -14.47
N GLU A 157 -1.65 -8.45 -15.23
CA GLU A 157 -0.26 -8.67 -14.83
C GLU A 157 0.35 -7.33 -14.43
N VAL A 158 0.84 -7.24 -13.19
CA VAL A 158 1.58 -6.10 -12.67
C VAL A 158 3.05 -6.50 -12.63
N SER A 159 3.89 -5.81 -13.40
CA SER A 159 5.35 -6.01 -13.38
C SER A 159 5.99 -4.85 -12.63
N VAL A 160 6.56 -5.10 -11.45
CA VAL A 160 7.37 -4.13 -10.73
C VAL A 160 8.77 -4.14 -11.33
N ARG A 161 9.21 -2.99 -11.86
CA ARG A 161 10.48 -2.82 -12.56
C ARG A 161 11.46 -1.93 -11.80
N ASN A 162 10.94 -1.08 -10.94
CA ASN A 162 11.70 -0.17 -10.10
C ASN A 162 11.08 -0.17 -8.70
N SER A 163 11.90 -0.39 -7.68
CA SER A 163 11.53 -0.11 -6.31
C SER A 163 12.63 0.71 -5.65
N SER A 164 12.25 1.80 -4.99
CA SER A 164 13.17 2.62 -4.20
C SER A 164 12.41 3.16 -3.00
N HIS A 165 12.92 2.93 -1.80
CA HIS A 165 12.31 3.41 -0.55
C HIS A 165 10.79 3.16 -0.49
N PHE A 166 10.36 1.91 -0.71
CA PHE A 166 8.96 1.46 -0.77
C PHE A 166 8.12 1.96 -1.96
N VAL A 167 8.60 2.89 -2.78
CA VAL A 167 7.86 3.30 -4.00
C VAL A 167 7.87 2.16 -5.01
N LEU A 168 6.70 1.75 -5.48
CA LEU A 168 6.58 0.79 -6.58
C LEU A 168 6.43 1.52 -7.92
N GLY A 169 7.29 1.18 -8.87
CA GLY A 169 7.20 1.61 -10.27
C GLY A 169 7.29 0.43 -11.23
N GLY A 170 6.55 0.49 -12.33
CA GLY A 170 6.39 -0.65 -13.21
C GLY A 170 5.35 -0.47 -14.30
N ASP A 171 4.72 -1.58 -14.68
CA ASP A 171 3.63 -1.57 -15.65
C ASP A 171 2.50 -2.55 -15.30
N VAL A 172 1.28 -2.21 -15.71
CA VAL A 172 0.11 -3.09 -15.69
C VAL A 172 -0.26 -3.48 -17.12
N SER A 173 -0.55 -4.74 -17.34
CA SER A 173 -0.81 -5.27 -18.67
C SER A 173 -1.73 -6.49 -18.65
N HIS A 174 -2.32 -6.87 -19.79
CA HIS A 174 -3.13 -8.11 -19.90
C HIS A 174 -2.86 -8.84 -21.23
N PRO A 175 -2.73 -10.18 -21.29
CA PRO A 175 -2.37 -10.90 -22.53
C PRO A 175 -3.24 -10.58 -23.75
N ALA A 176 -4.52 -10.27 -23.55
CA ALA A 176 -5.46 -9.85 -24.59
C ALA A 176 -5.54 -8.32 -24.83
N VAL A 177 -4.55 -7.56 -24.34
CA VAL A 177 -4.43 -6.11 -24.51
C VAL A 177 -3.00 -5.82 -24.92
N ALA A 178 -2.83 -5.18 -26.08
CA ALA A 178 -1.52 -4.86 -26.63
C ALA A 178 -0.79 -3.82 -25.75
N ASP A 179 -1.54 -2.81 -25.29
CA ASP A 179 -1.00 -1.72 -24.48
C ASP A 179 -0.55 -2.19 -23.10
N ARG A 180 0.64 -1.74 -22.70
CA ARG A 180 1.18 -1.87 -21.35
C ARG A 180 1.16 -0.48 -20.73
N ARG A 181 0.55 -0.36 -19.56
CA ARG A 181 0.32 0.92 -18.87
C ARG A 181 1.39 1.09 -17.81
N GLU A 182 2.23 2.10 -17.92
CA GLU A 182 3.26 2.38 -16.93
C GLU A 182 2.66 3.03 -15.68
N PHE A 183 3.28 2.80 -14.52
CA PHE A 183 2.97 3.48 -13.26
C PHE A 183 4.27 3.79 -12.51
N ALA A 184 4.31 4.91 -11.79
CA ALA A 184 5.45 5.34 -10.98
C ALA A 184 5.10 5.59 -9.50
N SER A 185 3.84 5.42 -9.12
CA SER A 185 3.36 5.52 -7.74
C SER A 185 2.23 4.51 -7.48
N GLU A 186 1.90 4.28 -6.22
CA GLU A 186 0.80 3.37 -5.85
C GLU A 186 -0.58 3.94 -6.21
N PHE A 187 -0.72 5.26 -6.31
CA PHE A 187 -1.93 5.88 -6.82
C PHE A 187 -2.11 5.58 -8.31
N GLU A 188 -1.03 5.62 -9.09
CA GLU A 188 -1.07 5.21 -10.50
C GLU A 188 -1.25 3.70 -10.65
N LEU A 189 -0.60 2.88 -9.83
CA LEU A 189 -0.82 1.42 -9.80
C LEU A 189 -2.30 1.09 -9.57
N ARG A 190 -2.94 1.76 -8.60
CA ARG A 190 -4.38 1.66 -8.36
C ARG A 190 -5.16 1.97 -9.63
N ASP A 191 -4.92 3.14 -10.23
CA ASP A 191 -5.61 3.59 -11.43
C ASP A 191 -5.44 2.62 -12.61
N GLU A 192 -4.24 2.14 -12.86
CA GLU A 192 -4.02 1.20 -13.97
C GLU A 192 -4.68 -0.15 -13.71
N VAL A 193 -4.62 -0.70 -12.49
CA VAL A 193 -5.38 -1.91 -12.16
C VAL A 193 -6.89 -1.67 -12.31
N GLU A 194 -7.38 -0.52 -11.87
CA GLU A 194 -8.79 -0.10 -12.00
C GLU A 194 -9.25 -0.05 -13.47
N ARG A 195 -8.44 0.52 -14.36
CA ARG A 195 -8.69 0.55 -15.81
C ARG A 195 -8.80 -0.85 -16.42
N PHE A 196 -8.01 -1.82 -15.95
CA PHE A 196 -8.15 -3.18 -16.48
C PHE A 196 -9.43 -3.86 -15.97
N ILE A 197 -9.80 -3.66 -14.70
CA ILE A 197 -10.89 -4.42 -14.06
C ILE A 197 -12.28 -3.80 -14.21
N LEU A 198 -12.39 -2.49 -14.44
CA LEU A 198 -13.68 -1.84 -14.63
C LEU A 198 -14.37 -2.37 -15.90
N PRO A 199 -15.71 -2.50 -15.90
CA PRO A 199 -16.44 -2.89 -17.10
C PRO A 199 -16.15 -1.96 -18.28
N LEU A 200 -16.21 -2.53 -19.48
CA LEU A 200 -16.24 -1.75 -20.72
C LEU A 200 -17.45 -0.81 -20.71
N ALA A 201 -17.32 0.33 -21.40
CA ALA A 201 -18.47 1.14 -21.73
C ALA A 201 -19.45 0.35 -22.61
N ASP A 202 -20.74 0.69 -22.57
CA ASP A 202 -21.74 0.06 -23.42
C ASP A 202 -21.35 0.20 -24.90
N GLY A 203 -21.23 -0.94 -25.60
CA GLY A 203 -20.77 -0.99 -26.99
C GLY A 203 -19.26 -1.03 -27.19
N GLY A 204 -18.46 -1.15 -26.12
CA GLY A 204 -17.01 -1.33 -26.21
C GLY A 204 -16.62 -2.71 -26.76
N GLU A 205 -15.66 -2.74 -27.69
CA GLU A 205 -15.15 -4.00 -28.25
C GLU A 205 -14.20 -4.71 -27.26
N GLU A 206 -14.45 -5.99 -26.99
CA GLU A 206 -13.49 -6.83 -26.29
C GLU A 206 -12.34 -7.20 -27.24
N GLY A 207 -11.14 -6.68 -26.95
CA GLY A 207 -9.92 -7.08 -27.64
C GLY A 207 -9.76 -8.62 -27.62
N THR A 208 -9.90 -9.24 -28.80
CA THR A 208 -9.94 -10.71 -28.99
C THR A 208 -8.56 -11.30 -29.28
N ILE A 209 -7.56 -10.45 -29.52
CA ILE A 209 -6.22 -10.87 -29.94
C ILE A 209 -5.35 -11.10 -28.70
N ILE A 210 -4.98 -12.36 -28.47
CA ILE A 210 -3.92 -12.71 -27.52
C ILE A 210 -2.59 -12.31 -28.15
N SER A 211 -1.91 -11.33 -27.56
CA SER A 211 -0.58 -10.90 -28.02
C SER A 211 0.48 -11.84 -27.44
N PRO A 212 1.31 -12.50 -28.26
CA PRO A 212 2.44 -13.29 -27.76
C PRO A 212 3.42 -12.37 -27.05
N ARG A 213 3.69 -12.66 -25.77
CA ARG A 213 4.59 -11.85 -24.94
C ARG A 213 5.92 -12.55 -24.80
N SER A 214 6.98 -11.91 -25.28
CA SER A 214 8.33 -12.20 -24.79
C SER A 214 8.39 -11.82 -23.31
N VAL A 215 8.86 -12.72 -22.45
CA VAL A 215 9.20 -12.39 -21.06
C VAL A 215 10.42 -11.48 -21.11
N LEU A 216 10.21 -10.18 -21.27
CA LEU A 216 11.26 -9.20 -21.06
C LEU A 216 11.45 -9.07 -19.56
N VAL A 217 12.35 -9.90 -19.02
CA VAL A 217 12.98 -9.63 -17.73
C VAL A 217 13.86 -8.42 -17.98
N ASN A 218 13.40 -7.22 -17.59
CA ASN A 218 14.28 -6.06 -17.60
C ASN A 218 15.41 -6.34 -16.61
N ALA A 219 16.63 -6.41 -17.13
CA ALA A 219 17.86 -6.49 -16.36
C ALA A 219 18.17 -5.14 -15.70
N GLY A 220 17.28 -4.66 -14.83
CA GLY A 220 17.70 -3.86 -13.68
C GLY A 220 18.27 -4.82 -12.63
N GLY A 221 19.09 -4.36 -11.69
CA GLY A 221 19.64 -5.20 -10.61
C GLY A 221 18.60 -5.82 -9.64
N PHE A 222 17.32 -5.71 -9.99
CA PHE A 222 16.15 -6.21 -9.29
C PHE A 222 15.58 -7.36 -10.15
N GLY A 223 15.40 -8.54 -9.57
CA GLY A 223 14.86 -9.70 -10.32
C GLY A 223 13.48 -9.40 -10.92
N PRO A 224 13.03 -10.15 -11.93
CA PRO A 224 11.68 -9.96 -12.47
C PRO A 224 10.67 -10.11 -11.34
N MET A 225 9.83 -9.10 -11.14
CA MET A 225 8.80 -9.11 -10.12
C MET A 225 7.44 -8.95 -10.79
N THR A 226 6.84 -10.09 -11.12
CA THR A 226 5.59 -10.11 -11.86
C THR A 226 4.49 -10.74 -11.03
N PHE A 227 3.43 -9.97 -10.80
CA PHE A 227 2.24 -10.41 -10.10
C PHE A 227 1.07 -10.58 -11.07
N VAL A 228 0.39 -11.72 -10.98
CA VAL A 228 -0.92 -11.92 -11.61
C VAL A 228 -1.98 -11.56 -10.58
N ILE A 229 -2.69 -10.47 -10.81
CA ILE A 229 -3.77 -9.97 -9.94
C ILE A 229 -5.11 -10.36 -10.54
N ARG A 230 -5.94 -11.05 -9.76
CA ARG A 230 -7.33 -11.36 -10.10
C ARG A 230 -8.24 -10.77 -9.03
N VAL A 231 -8.90 -9.68 -9.36
CA VAL A 231 -9.95 -9.10 -8.50
C VAL A 231 -11.22 -9.92 -8.68
N MET A 232 -11.69 -10.52 -7.60
CA MET A 232 -12.89 -11.37 -7.57
C MET A 232 -14.10 -10.61 -7.03
N PHE A 233 -13.90 -9.72 -6.05
CA PHE A 233 -14.96 -8.94 -5.44
C PHE A 233 -14.53 -7.50 -5.20
N ARG A 234 -15.50 -6.60 -5.18
CA ARG A 234 -15.37 -5.18 -4.84
C ARG A 234 -16.39 -4.86 -3.74
N ARG A 235 -16.09 -5.27 -2.51
CA ARG A 235 -16.98 -5.07 -1.33
C ARG A 235 -16.24 -4.26 -0.26
N ASN A 236 -16.99 -3.54 0.58
CA ASN A 236 -16.44 -2.72 1.67
C ASN A 236 -15.42 -1.68 1.16
N ALA A 237 -15.77 -0.99 0.08
CA ALA A 237 -14.94 -0.01 -0.61
C ALA A 237 -13.51 -0.46 -0.92
N THR A 238 -13.26 -1.76 -1.15
CA THR A 238 -11.92 -2.29 -1.46
C THR A 238 -11.98 -3.46 -2.44
N TRP A 239 -10.82 -3.97 -2.84
CA TRP A 239 -10.70 -5.13 -3.73
C TRP A 239 -10.36 -6.39 -2.96
N GLN A 240 -10.97 -7.50 -3.34
CA GLN A 240 -10.65 -8.84 -2.83
C GLN A 240 -10.37 -9.78 -3.98
N GLY A 241 -9.39 -10.68 -3.81
CA GLY A 241 -8.89 -11.43 -4.95
C GLY A 241 -7.76 -12.39 -4.65
N THR A 242 -7.04 -12.74 -5.70
CA THR A 242 -5.77 -13.47 -5.60
C THR A 242 -4.64 -12.70 -6.24
N ILE A 243 -3.47 -12.75 -5.61
CA ILE A 243 -2.20 -12.28 -6.13
C ILE A 243 -1.27 -13.49 -6.27
N CYS A 244 -0.73 -13.70 -7.47
CA CYS A 244 0.24 -14.76 -7.74
C CYS A 244 1.57 -14.15 -8.14
N TRP A 245 2.61 -14.40 -7.34
CA TRP A 245 3.99 -14.04 -7.67
C TRP A 245 4.55 -15.10 -8.64
N LYS A 246 4.69 -14.73 -9.92
CA LYS A 246 5.00 -15.67 -11.01
C LYS A 246 6.34 -16.36 -10.80
N GLU A 247 7.35 -15.61 -10.38
CA GLU A 247 8.72 -16.09 -10.27
C GLU A 247 8.89 -17.13 -9.16
N LYS A 248 8.18 -16.96 -8.03
CA LYS A 248 8.16 -17.97 -6.94
C LYS A 248 7.06 -19.01 -7.09
N ARG A 249 6.17 -18.86 -8.08
CA ARG A 249 4.97 -19.69 -8.28
C ARG A 249 4.10 -19.81 -7.02
N ARG A 250 4.00 -18.73 -6.24
CA ARG A 250 3.19 -18.67 -5.03
C ARG A 250 1.95 -17.84 -5.28
N GLN A 251 0.79 -18.36 -4.90
CA GLN A 251 -0.49 -17.65 -5.00
C GLN A 251 -1.11 -17.50 -3.63
N ILE A 252 -1.55 -16.29 -3.32
CA ILE A 252 -2.18 -15.92 -2.06
C ILE A 252 -3.49 -15.20 -2.37
N SER A 253 -4.52 -15.41 -1.55
CA SER A 253 -5.70 -14.54 -1.60
C SER A 253 -5.46 -13.28 -0.77
N PHE A 254 -5.92 -12.13 -1.25
CA PHE A 254 -5.92 -10.88 -0.49
C PHE A 254 -7.36 -10.47 -0.18
N ARG A 255 -7.56 -9.83 0.98
CA ARG A 255 -8.86 -9.40 1.50
C ARG A 255 -9.12 -7.91 1.35
N SER A 256 -8.11 -7.16 0.94
CA SER A 256 -8.20 -5.73 0.65
C SER A 256 -7.08 -5.30 -0.30
N PHE A 257 -7.21 -4.10 -0.87
CA PHE A 257 -6.14 -3.45 -1.61
C PHE A 257 -4.90 -3.18 -0.75
N LEU A 258 -5.08 -2.81 0.54
CA LEU A 258 -3.96 -2.65 1.49
C LEU A 258 -3.17 -3.95 1.64
N GLU A 259 -3.86 -5.08 1.84
CA GLU A 259 -3.19 -6.38 1.96
C GLU A 259 -2.48 -6.77 0.66
N MET A 260 -3.04 -6.44 -0.50
CA MET A 260 -2.37 -6.64 -1.79
C MET A 260 -1.08 -5.82 -1.90
N LEU A 261 -1.10 -4.54 -1.52
CA LEU A 261 0.08 -3.68 -1.51
C LEU A 261 1.14 -4.21 -0.53
N LEU A 262 0.76 -4.58 0.69
CA LEU A 262 1.69 -5.14 1.68
C LEU A 262 2.34 -6.45 1.19
N LEU A 263 1.59 -7.30 0.48
CA LEU A 263 2.12 -8.51 -0.15
C LEU A 263 3.13 -8.20 -1.27
N MET A 264 2.88 -7.15 -2.07
CA MET A 264 3.86 -6.69 -3.08
C MET A 264 5.13 -6.14 -2.41
N GLN A 265 4.98 -5.32 -1.36
CA GLN A 265 6.11 -4.78 -0.59
C GLN A 265 6.93 -5.88 0.09
N GLU A 266 6.27 -6.90 0.64
CA GLU A 266 6.96 -8.06 1.22
C GLU A 266 7.77 -8.82 0.16
N ALA A 267 7.19 -9.05 -1.02
CA ALA A 267 7.90 -9.70 -2.12
C ALA A 267 9.10 -8.87 -2.60
N VAL A 268 8.96 -7.54 -2.68
CA VAL A 268 10.06 -6.59 -2.95
C VAL A 268 11.19 -6.80 -1.95
N ALA A 269 10.88 -6.73 -0.65
CA ALA A 269 11.86 -6.89 0.41
C ALA A 269 12.53 -8.28 0.42
N ASP A 270 11.80 -9.36 0.13
CA ASP A 270 12.38 -10.71 -0.02
C ASP A 270 13.39 -10.76 -1.17
N SER A 271 13.08 -10.10 -2.28
CA SER A 271 13.94 -10.11 -3.46
C SER A 271 15.20 -9.25 -3.33
N GLU A 272 15.18 -8.18 -2.53
CA GLU A 272 16.40 -7.41 -2.22
C GLU A 272 17.39 -8.21 -1.37
N GLY A 273 16.91 -9.21 -0.61
CA GLY A 273 17.71 -10.19 0.11
C GLY A 273 18.33 -11.29 -0.77
N TRP A 274 18.01 -11.37 -2.07
CA TRP A 274 18.48 -12.43 -2.99
C TRP A 274 19.90 -12.21 -3.56
N ASN A 275 20.67 -11.24 -3.06
CA ASN A 275 22.05 -11.01 -3.48
C ASN A 275 23.11 -11.80 -2.67
N GLU A 276 22.76 -12.47 -1.57
CA GLU A 276 23.74 -13.23 -0.77
C GLU A 276 23.87 -14.70 -1.20
N GLU A 277 22.78 -15.37 -1.59
CA GLU A 277 22.85 -16.79 -2.02
C GLU A 277 23.44 -16.97 -3.44
N LEU A 278 23.24 -16.01 -4.35
CA LEU A 278 23.86 -16.05 -5.68
C LEU A 278 25.34 -15.62 -5.67
N LYS A 279 25.79 -14.83 -4.69
CA LYS A 279 27.22 -14.57 -4.44
C LYS A 279 27.91 -15.77 -3.79
N ALA A 280 27.22 -16.50 -2.91
CA ALA A 280 27.74 -17.74 -2.35
C ALA A 280 27.84 -18.87 -3.39
N ALA A 281 26.89 -18.95 -4.32
CA ALA A 281 26.87 -19.97 -5.38
C ALA A 281 27.82 -19.68 -6.56
N SER A 282 28.31 -18.46 -6.72
CA SER A 282 29.28 -18.08 -7.77
C SER A 282 30.74 -18.04 -7.29
N GLY A 283 30.99 -18.29 -6.00
CA GLY A 283 32.31 -18.24 -5.36
C GLY A 283 33.07 -19.57 -5.26
N HIS A 284 32.71 -20.62 -6.01
CA HIS A 284 33.45 -21.91 -6.02
C HIS A 284 33.74 -22.41 -7.44
N MET A 285 34.52 -21.62 -8.19
CA MET A 285 35.44 -22.17 -9.19
C MET A 285 36.78 -21.43 -9.04
N GLY A 286 37.67 -22.04 -8.28
CA GLY A 286 39.08 -21.70 -8.10
C GLY A 286 39.80 -22.94 -7.59
#